data_AF-A0A085N4A9-F1
#
_entry.id   AF-A0A085N4A9-F1
#
_cell.length_a   1.000
_cell.length_b   1.000
_cell.length_c   1.000
_cell.angle_alpha   90.00
_cell.angle_beta   90.00
_cell.angle_gamma   90.00
#
_symmetry.space_group_name_H-M   'P 1'
#
loop_
_entity.id
_entity.type
_entity.pdbx_description
1 polymer ?
#
loop_
_entity_poly.entity_id
_entity_poly.type
_entity_poly.pdbx_seq_one_letter_code
_entity_poly.pdbx_strand_id
1 'polypeptide(L)'
;MSERPRELRKRWSEFEKHALAALEANLPETIYNVSQVLSKHLFEEHGLTRNVEMIKGQRWLECYKRLVSSLRSEWSEASTAPGVSGSAADFTGQQALGAEGTQHE
;
A
#
# COMPACT_ATOMS: atom_id res chain seq x y z
N MET A 1 17.35 -21.30 36.98
CA MET A 1 16.04 -20.67 37.20
C MET A 1 15.49 -20.33 35.83
N SER A 2 14.45 -21.04 35.37
CA SER A 2 13.91 -20.82 34.03
C SER A 2 13.15 -19.49 34.01
N GLU A 3 13.78 -18.47 33.44
CA GLU A 3 13.13 -17.20 33.14
C GLU A 3 12.03 -17.46 32.12
N ARG A 4 10.80 -17.63 32.61
CA ARG A 4 9.60 -17.65 31.76
C ARG A 4 9.58 -16.30 31.04
N PRO A 5 9.69 -16.24 29.71
CA PRO A 5 9.54 -14.97 29.01
C PRO A 5 8.14 -14.48 29.35
N ARG A 6 8.09 -13.38 30.11
CA ARG A 6 6.84 -12.69 30.48
C ARG A 6 6.08 -12.53 29.18
N GLU A 7 4.91 -13.15 29.07
CA GLU A 7 4.05 -13.05 27.90
C GLU A 7 3.86 -11.58 27.58
N LEU A 8 4.66 -11.11 26.62
CA LEU A 8 4.75 -9.72 26.22
C LEU A 8 3.33 -9.37 25.80
N ARG A 9 2.70 -8.44 26.54
CA ARG A 9 1.37 -7.86 26.27
C ARG A 9 1.13 -7.96 24.78
N LYS A 10 0.21 -8.83 24.33
CA LYS A 10 0.01 -9.21 22.91
C LYS A 10 0.12 -7.98 22.00
N ARG A 11 1.33 -7.64 21.57
CA ARG A 11 1.64 -6.48 20.76
C ARG A 11 1.30 -6.90 19.34
N TRP A 12 0.56 -6.06 18.64
CA TRP A 12 0.35 -6.24 17.22
C TRP A 12 1.71 -6.30 16.52
N SER A 13 1.99 -7.41 15.86
CA SER A 13 3.13 -7.50 14.95
C SER A 13 2.90 -6.58 13.75
N GLU A 14 3.95 -6.06 13.12
CA GLU A 14 3.84 -5.20 11.95
C GLU A 14 3.08 -5.89 10.81
N PHE A 15 3.32 -7.19 10.61
CA PHE A 15 2.58 -8.01 9.65
C PHE A 15 1.06 -7.99 9.92
N GLU A 16 0.66 -8.17 11.19
CA GLU A 16 -0.77 -8.20 11.56
C GLU A 16 -1.44 -6.85 11.33
N LYS A 17 -0.71 -5.74 11.58
CA LYS A 17 -1.23 -4.39 11.33
C LYS A 17 -1.43 -4.15 9.84
N HIS A 18 -0.48 -4.60 9.02
CA HIS A 18 -0.54 -4.45 7.57
C HIS A 18 -1.65 -5.30 6.97
N ALA A 19 -1.78 -6.56 7.40
CA ALA A 19 -2.88 -7.45 7.05
C ALA A 19 -4.24 -6.84 7.39
N LEU A 20 -4.41 -6.35 8.62
CA LEU A 20 -5.64 -5.68 9.04
C LEU A 20 -5.95 -4.45 8.17
N ALA A 21 -4.94 -3.63 7.87
CA ALA A 21 -5.09 -2.43 7.06
C ALA A 21 -5.46 -2.76 5.60
N ALA A 22 -4.88 -3.81 5.03
CA ALA A 22 -5.21 -4.29 3.68
C ALA A 22 -6.65 -4.80 3.60
N LEU A 23 -7.10 -5.56 4.60
CA LEU A 23 -8.49 -6.00 4.71
C LEU A 23 -9.45 -4.81 4.85
N GLU A 24 -9.10 -3.81 5.67
CA GLU A 24 -9.92 -2.60 5.83
C GLU A 24 -9.96 -1.74 4.57
N ALA A 25 -8.84 -1.64 3.84
CA ALA A 25 -8.78 -0.92 2.57
C ALA A 25 -9.74 -1.52 1.53
N ASN A 26 -9.85 -2.86 1.50
CA ASN A 26 -10.76 -3.59 0.62
C ASN A 26 -12.23 -3.54 1.06
N LEU A 27 -12.53 -3.21 2.32
CA LEU A 27 -13.90 -3.12 2.81
C LEU A 27 -14.55 -1.78 2.42
N PRO A 28 -15.80 -1.79 1.93
CA PRO A 28 -16.54 -0.56 1.68
C PRO A 28 -16.87 0.19 2.98
N GLU A 29 -16.86 1.52 2.91
CA GLU A 29 -17.10 2.41 4.07
C GLU A 29 -18.51 2.31 4.66
N THR A 30 -19.44 1.70 3.93
CA THR A 30 -20.85 1.53 4.31
C THR A 30 -21.11 0.33 5.22
N ILE A 31 -20.08 -0.47 5.54
CA ILE A 31 -20.25 -1.67 6.37
C ILE A 31 -20.51 -1.30 7.83
N TYR A 32 -21.63 -1.80 8.35
CA TYR A 32 -21.91 -1.79 9.79
C TYR A 32 -21.06 -2.86 10.50
N ASN A 33 -20.55 -2.56 11.70
CA ASN A 33 -19.70 -3.46 12.49
C ASN A 33 -18.35 -3.86 11.86
N VAL A 34 -17.66 -2.92 11.21
CA VAL A 34 -16.33 -3.13 10.59
C VAL A 34 -15.35 -3.91 11.49
N SER A 35 -15.30 -3.64 12.80
CA SER A 35 -14.37 -4.35 13.69
C SER A 35 -14.66 -5.84 13.86
N GLN A 36 -15.93 -6.27 13.78
CA GLN A 36 -16.28 -7.70 13.80
C GLN A 36 -15.97 -8.36 12.46
N VAL A 37 -16.27 -7.68 11.36
CA VAL A 37 -15.97 -8.14 10.00
C VAL A 37 -14.46 -8.32 9.84
N LEU A 38 -13.67 -7.33 10.24
CA LEU A 38 -12.21 -7.43 10.25
C LEU A 38 -11.69 -8.58 11.10
N SER A 39 -12.27 -8.83 12.27
CA SER A 39 -11.88 -9.98 13.11
C SER A 39 -12.10 -11.31 12.40
N LYS A 40 -13.23 -11.45 11.69
CA LYS A 40 -13.56 -12.65 10.90
C LYS A 40 -12.62 -12.81 9.71
N HIS A 41 -12.41 -11.76 8.92
CA HIS A 41 -11.52 -11.79 7.76
C HIS A 41 -10.06 -12.06 8.14
N LEU A 42 -9.57 -11.45 9.22
CA LEU A 42 -8.21 -11.69 9.71
C LEU A 42 -7.99 -13.18 10.08
N PHE A 43 -9.03 -13.82 10.60
CA PHE A 43 -9.01 -15.24 10.89
C PHE A 43 -9.13 -16.10 9.62
N GLU A 44 -10.02 -15.75 8.70
CA GLU A 44 -10.24 -16.52 7.47
C GLU A 44 -9.04 -16.45 6.50
N GLU A 45 -8.42 -15.28 6.35
CA GLU A 45 -7.34 -15.06 5.37
C GLU A 45 -5.95 -15.39 5.91
N HIS A 46 -5.71 -15.10 7.19
CA HIS A 46 -4.38 -15.26 7.80
C HIS A 46 -4.34 -16.25 8.98
N GLY A 47 -5.48 -16.82 9.40
CA GLY A 47 -5.54 -17.69 10.57
C GLY A 47 -5.33 -16.97 11.90
N LEU A 48 -5.45 -15.64 11.94
CA LEU A 48 -5.14 -14.83 13.12
C LEU A 48 -6.40 -14.49 13.91
N THR A 49 -6.44 -14.91 15.18
CA THR A 49 -7.55 -14.56 16.09
C THR A 49 -7.17 -13.36 16.96
N ARG A 50 -7.74 -12.18 16.65
CA ARG A 50 -7.60 -10.96 17.46
C ARG A 50 -8.96 -10.46 17.95
N ASN A 51 -8.98 -9.99 19.20
CA ASN A 51 -10.21 -9.49 19.83
C ASN A 51 -10.66 -8.19 19.16
N VAL A 52 -11.98 -8.02 19.02
CA VAL A 52 -12.61 -6.83 18.44
C VAL A 52 -12.18 -5.54 19.13
N GLU A 53 -11.95 -5.56 20.45
CA GLU A 53 -11.44 -4.41 21.20
C GLU A 53 -10.00 -4.04 20.80
N MET A 54 -9.16 -5.04 20.52
CA MET A 54 -7.79 -4.80 20.03
C MET A 54 -7.81 -4.18 18.64
N ILE A 55 -8.71 -4.63 17.77
CA ILE A 55 -8.92 -4.08 16.43
C ILE A 55 -9.42 -2.64 16.55
N LYS A 56 -10.40 -2.39 17.41
CA LYS A 56 -10.94 -1.05 17.67
C LYS A 56 -9.85 -0.08 18.16
N GLY A 57 -9.01 -0.54 19.10
CA GLY A 57 -7.87 0.24 19.58
C GLY A 57 -6.87 0.57 18.48
N GLN A 58 -6.58 -0.39 17.58
CA GLN A 58 -5.69 -0.17 16.45
C GLN A 58 -6.28 0.83 15.43
N ARG A 59 -7.58 0.74 15.14
CA ARG A 59 -8.28 1.66 14.23
C ARG A 59 -8.36 3.11 14.74
N TRP A 60 -8.27 3.30 16.05
CA TRP A 60 -8.20 4.63 16.64
C TRP A 60 -6.87 5.34 16.38
N LEU A 61 -5.80 4.60 16.09
CA LEU A 61 -4.48 5.19 15.82
C LEU A 61 -4.46 5.89 14.47
N GLU A 62 -3.99 7.13 14.45
CA GLU A 62 -3.84 7.91 13.21
C GLU A 62 -2.86 7.27 12.23
N CYS A 63 -1.77 6.68 12.75
CA CYS A 63 -0.81 5.95 11.92
C CYS A 63 -1.47 4.82 11.14
N TYR A 64 -2.44 4.14 11.75
CA TYR A 64 -3.18 3.06 11.10
C TYR A 64 -4.16 3.61 10.07
N LYS A 65 -4.89 4.69 10.36
CA LYS A 65 -5.78 5.35 9.39
C LYS A 65 -5.01 5.79 8.14
N ARG A 66 -3.82 6.39 8.33
CA ARG A 66 -2.94 6.78 7.22
C ARG A 66 -2.51 5.58 6.38
N LEU A 67 -2.20 4.45 7.02
CA LEU A 67 -1.83 3.21 6.33
C LEU A 67 -3.00 2.69 5.47
N VAL A 68 -4.22 2.63 6.02
CA VAL A 68 -5.42 2.24 5.27
C VAL A 68 -5.67 3.17 4.08
N SER A 69 -5.54 4.49 4.27
CA SER A 69 -5.68 5.46 3.16
C SER A 69 -4.61 5.27 2.10
N SER A 70 -3.35 5.05 2.49
CA SER A 70 -2.25 4.79 1.56
C SER A 70 -2.52 3.54 0.71
N LEU A 71 -2.98 2.46 1.36
CA LEU A 71 -3.36 1.24 0.67
C LEU A 71 -4.56 1.49 -0.26
N ARG A 72 -5.61 2.17 0.18
CA ARG A 72 -6.74 2.49 -0.72
C ARG A 72 -6.32 3.28 -1.95
N SER A 73 -5.43 4.25 -1.81
CA SER A 73 -4.88 4.98 -2.95
C SER A 73 -4.11 4.06 -3.89
N GLU A 74 -3.20 3.23 -3.36
CA GLU A 74 -2.43 2.27 -4.15
C GLU A 74 -3.33 1.29 -4.93
N TRP A 75 -4.38 0.78 -4.30
CA TRP A 75 -5.33 -0.13 -4.95
C TRP A 75 -6.21 0.56 -5.99
N SER A 76 -6.54 1.84 -5.76
CA SER A 76 -7.24 2.68 -6.73
C SER A 76 -6.36 3.00 -7.94
N GLU A 77 -5.08 3.29 -7.73
CA GLU A 77 -4.11 3.51 -8.80
C GLU A 77 -3.83 2.21 -9.57
N ALA A 78 -3.73 1.06 -8.88
CA ALA A 78 -3.58 -0.24 -9.53
C ALA A 78 -4.81 -0.62 -10.38
N SER A 79 -6.03 -0.23 -9.96
CA SER A 79 -7.26 -0.43 -10.74
C SER A 79 -7.41 0.58 -11.88
N THR A 80 -6.69 1.71 -11.82
CA THR A 80 -6.67 2.76 -12.86
C THR A 80 -5.35 2.75 -13.62
N ALA A 81 -4.77 1.58 -13.85
CA ALA A 81 -3.72 1.41 -14.84
C ALA A 81 -4.37 1.16 -16.22
N PRO A 82 -4.59 2.19 -17.07
CA PRO A 82 -4.63 1.94 -18.49
C PRO A 82 -3.22 1.47 -18.87
N GLY A 83 -3.14 0.37 -19.61
CA GLY A 83 -1.92 0.06 -20.33
C GLY A 83 -1.52 1.27 -21.17
N VAL A 84 -0.41 1.91 -20.84
CA VAL A 84 0.43 2.56 -21.84
C VAL A 84 1.60 1.62 -22.08
N SER A 85 1.26 0.58 -22.84
CA SER A 85 2.17 -0.02 -23.78
C SER A 85 2.37 0.97 -24.93
N GLY A 86 3.61 1.39 -25.14
CA GLY A 86 4.10 1.90 -26.41
C GLY A 86 4.04 3.42 -26.62
N SER A 87 5.22 4.05 -26.65
CA SER A 87 5.60 4.82 -27.85
C SER A 87 7.12 4.86 -27.95
N ALA A 88 7.66 3.96 -28.78
CA ALA A 88 8.94 4.17 -29.44
C ALA A 88 8.75 5.17 -30.59
N ALA A 89 9.81 5.90 -30.92
CA ALA A 89 9.94 6.92 -31.97
C ALA A 89 9.16 8.23 -31.67
N ASP A 90 9.77 9.41 -31.75
CA ASP A 90 10.42 9.88 -32.97
C ASP A 90 11.69 10.71 -32.74
N PHE A 91 12.65 10.40 -33.60
CA PHE A 91 13.93 11.01 -33.83
C PHE A 91 13.75 12.43 -34.37
N THR A 92 13.84 13.46 -33.51
CA THR A 92 14.08 14.84 -33.94
C THR A 92 15.53 15.16 -33.56
N GLY A 93 16.47 15.45 -34.44
CA GLY A 93 16.37 16.05 -35.76
C GLY A 93 17.40 17.17 -35.81
N GLN A 94 18.38 17.00 -36.69
CA GLN A 94 19.23 18.02 -37.31
C GLN A 94 20.50 18.51 -36.58
N GLN A 95 21.60 18.06 -37.17
CA GLN A 95 22.88 18.76 -37.28
C GLN A 95 22.71 20.22 -37.67
N ALA A 96 23.50 21.10 -37.06
CA ALA A 96 24.18 22.21 -37.75
C ALA A 96 25.18 22.85 -36.78
N LEU A 97 26.41 22.34 -36.74
CA LEU A 97 27.56 23.03 -36.16
C LEU A 97 28.72 22.97 -37.16
N GLY A 98 28.90 24.11 -37.83
CA GLY A 98 30.17 24.73 -38.22
C GLY A 98 31.24 23.94 -38.96
N ALA A 99 31.58 24.39 -40.16
CA ALA A 99 32.98 24.65 -40.52
C ALA A 99 33.07 25.59 -41.74
N GLU A 100 33.84 26.66 -41.56
CA GLU A 100 34.39 27.55 -42.59
C GLU A 100 35.17 26.78 -43.67
N GLY A 101 35.30 27.40 -44.86
CA GLY A 101 36.47 27.20 -45.70
C GLY A 101 36.26 27.28 -47.22
N THR A 102 36.77 28.36 -47.81
CA THR A 102 37.42 28.39 -49.14
C THR A 102 36.57 28.48 -50.41
N GLN A 103 36.44 29.71 -50.94
CA GLN A 103 36.51 30.06 -52.37
C GLN A 103 37.17 31.45 -52.43
N HIS A 104 38.40 31.67 -52.91
CA HIS A 104 38.93 31.57 -54.28
C HIS A 104 38.24 32.52 -55.25
N GLU A 105 38.68 33.79 -55.31
CA GLU A 105 39.24 34.47 -56.50
C GLU A 105 39.83 35.84 -56.10
#